data_AF-A0A3A6PAW7-F1
#
_entry.id   AF-A0A3A6PAW7-F1
#
_cell.length_a   1.000
_cell.length_b   1.000
_cell.length_c   1.000
_cell.angle_alpha   90.00
_cell.angle_beta   90.00
_cell.angle_gamma   90.00
#
_symmetry.space_group_name_H-M   'P 1'
#
loop_
_entity.id
_entity.type
_entity.pdbx_description
1 polymer ?
#
loop_
_entity_poly.entity_id
_entity_poly.type
_entity_poly.pdbx_seq_one_letter_code
_entity_poly.pdbx_strand_id
1 'polypeptide(L)'
;MMMQQQVSADRGNVMKRAYISVLLMVALLVSFVPSASAAFSYTSPIYNLSGGTIYFGNGVIVNTGQYYDTLTVNVYKKECTTTSSCTNIWVGSKTISLSSQQYTYPGASGAPLIPIVTGTAAGQYFYTLSAPGSWHVMASIHN
;
A
#
# COMPACT_ATOMS: atom_id res chain seq x y z
N MET A 1 -0.78 65.54 -36.10
CA MET A 1 0.23 64.78 -35.32
C MET A 1 -0.49 64.02 -34.21
N MET A 2 -1.01 62.82 -34.49
CA MET A 2 -1.62 61.93 -33.48
C MET A 2 -1.57 60.49 -34.02
N MET A 3 -0.47 59.77 -33.76
CA MET A 3 -0.36 58.32 -33.97
C MET A 3 0.70 57.76 -33.01
N GLN A 4 0.44 57.73 -31.70
CA GLN A 4 1.34 57.04 -30.75
C GLN A 4 0.68 56.51 -29.46
N GLN A 5 -0.63 56.21 -29.44
CA GLN A 5 -1.28 55.71 -28.20
C GLN A 5 -1.93 54.32 -28.26
N GLN A 6 -1.97 53.65 -29.41
CA GLN A 6 -2.65 52.34 -29.49
C GLN A 6 -1.76 51.11 -29.20
N VAL A 7 -0.43 51.23 -29.23
CA VAL A 7 0.46 50.05 -29.12
C VAL A 7 0.67 49.60 -27.65
N SER A 8 0.52 50.48 -26.67
CA SER A 8 0.76 50.14 -25.26
C SER A 8 -0.43 49.51 -24.53
N ALA A 9 -1.67 49.71 -24.99
CA ALA A 9 -2.87 49.16 -24.33
C ALA A 9 -3.07 47.66 -24.65
N ASP A 10 -2.64 47.21 -25.81
CA ASP A 10 -2.87 45.84 -26.30
C ASP A 10 -1.95 44.82 -25.61
N ARG A 11 -0.68 45.19 -25.37
CA ARG A 11 0.30 44.35 -24.64
C ARG A 11 -0.13 44.01 -23.22
N GLY A 12 -0.77 44.94 -22.51
CA GLY A 12 -1.26 44.72 -21.14
C GLY A 12 -2.44 43.75 -21.08
N ASN A 13 -3.29 43.73 -22.11
CA ASN A 13 -4.45 42.84 -22.19
C ASN A 13 -4.04 41.42 -22.62
N VAL A 14 -3.07 41.31 -23.53
CA VAL A 14 -2.47 40.02 -23.94
C VAL A 14 -1.72 39.35 -22.78
N MET A 15 -0.94 40.11 -22.00
CA MET A 15 -0.25 39.56 -20.82
C MET A 15 -1.22 39.10 -19.72
N LYS A 16 -2.33 39.82 -19.50
CA LYS A 16 -3.37 39.39 -18.54
C LYS A 16 -4.08 38.11 -18.98
N ARG A 17 -4.38 37.97 -20.28
CA ARG A 17 -4.99 36.73 -20.83
C ARG A 17 -4.05 35.53 -20.73
N ALA A 18 -2.77 35.73 -21.03
CA ALA A 18 -1.75 34.69 -20.87
C ALA A 18 -1.63 34.25 -19.41
N TYR A 19 -1.62 35.19 -18.46
CA TYR A 19 -1.55 34.90 -17.04
C TYR A 19 -2.76 34.10 -16.52
N ILE A 20 -3.98 34.49 -16.93
CA ILE A 20 -5.21 33.77 -16.59
C ILE A 20 -5.21 32.35 -17.20
N SER A 21 -4.73 32.21 -18.44
CA SER A 21 -4.63 30.89 -19.09
C SER A 21 -3.63 29.97 -18.38
N VAL A 22 -2.51 30.50 -17.90
CA VAL A 22 -1.52 29.74 -17.12
C VAL A 22 -2.11 29.32 -15.77
N LEU A 23 -2.80 30.22 -15.07
CA LEU A 23 -3.47 29.91 -13.80
C LEU A 23 -4.55 28.82 -13.96
N LEU A 24 -5.33 28.86 -15.04
CA LEU A 24 -6.32 27.84 -15.35
C LEU A 24 -5.67 26.48 -15.63
N MET A 25 -4.58 26.44 -16.41
CA MET A 25 -3.82 25.21 -16.65
C MET A 25 -3.25 24.63 -15.35
N VAL A 26 -2.71 25.48 -14.47
CA VAL A 26 -2.20 25.05 -13.16
C VAL A 26 -3.33 24.53 -12.28
N ALA A 27 -4.47 25.22 -12.20
CA ALA A 27 -5.63 24.77 -11.44
C ALA A 27 -6.18 23.42 -11.96
N LEU A 28 -6.21 23.24 -13.28
CA LEU A 28 -6.61 21.99 -13.91
C LEU A 28 -5.64 20.86 -13.56
N LEU A 29 -4.33 21.09 -13.66
CA LEU A 29 -3.30 20.11 -13.29
C LEU A 29 -3.36 19.72 -11.80
N VAL A 30 -3.62 20.69 -10.92
CA VAL A 30 -3.80 20.45 -9.48
C VAL A 30 -5.09 19.66 -9.20
N SER A 31 -6.14 19.83 -10.02
CA SER A 31 -7.39 19.07 -9.89
C SER A 31 -7.29 17.59 -10.28
N PHE A 32 -6.22 17.19 -10.98
CA PHE A 32 -5.92 15.80 -11.31
C PHE A 32 -4.92 15.15 -10.35
N VAL A 33 -4.49 15.84 -9.29
CA VAL A 33 -3.63 15.22 -8.28
C VAL A 33 -4.48 14.16 -7.56
N PRO A 34 -4.14 12.86 -7.68
CA PRO A 34 -4.86 11.85 -6.93
C PRO A 34 -4.70 12.16 -5.45
N SER A 35 -5.82 12.21 -4.73
CA SER A 35 -5.83 12.29 -3.26
C SER A 35 -4.88 11.21 -2.74
N ALA A 36 -3.84 11.60 -1.99
CA ALA A 36 -2.91 10.64 -1.42
C ALA A 36 -3.70 9.64 -0.54
N SER A 37 -3.78 8.38 -0.97
CA SER A 37 -4.32 7.32 -0.12
C SER A 37 -3.33 7.09 1.02
N ALA A 38 -3.82 7.04 2.25
CA ALA A 38 -2.98 6.64 3.38
C ALA A 38 -2.46 5.22 3.14
N ALA A 39 -1.14 5.05 3.20
CA ALA A 39 -0.52 3.74 3.08
C ALA A 39 -1.05 2.82 4.19
N PHE A 40 -1.55 1.65 3.80
CA PHE A 40 -1.96 0.62 4.74
C PHE A 40 -0.72 0.01 5.40
N SER A 41 -0.73 -0.06 6.73
CA SER A 41 0.28 -0.80 7.48
C SER A 41 -0.33 -1.45 8.71
N TYR A 42 0.08 -2.68 9.01
CA TYR A 42 -0.35 -3.42 10.17
C TYR A 42 0.78 -4.33 10.67
N THR A 43 0.87 -4.49 12.00
CA THR A 43 1.76 -5.45 12.65
C THR A 43 0.92 -6.37 13.51
N SER A 44 1.07 -7.68 13.32
CA SER A 44 0.28 -8.66 14.04
C SER A 44 0.77 -8.88 15.47
N PRO A 45 -0.07 -9.50 16.32
CA PRO A 45 0.40 -10.19 17.52
C PRO A 45 1.41 -11.30 17.19
N ILE A 46 2.01 -11.87 18.23
CA ILE A 46 2.92 -13.01 18.12
C ILE A 46 2.12 -14.31 18.11
N TYR A 47 2.49 -15.23 17.23
CA TYR A 47 1.96 -16.58 17.08
C TYR A 47 3.04 -17.60 17.42
N ASN A 48 2.69 -18.63 18.19
CA ASN A 48 3.56 -19.78 18.43
C ASN A 48 3.28 -20.83 17.35
N LEU A 49 4.25 -21.09 16.47
CA LEU A 49 4.12 -22.04 15.37
C LEU A 49 5.03 -23.25 15.62
N SER A 50 4.58 -24.45 15.25
CA SER A 50 5.34 -25.70 15.46
C SER A 50 6.41 -25.99 14.38
N GLY A 51 6.58 -25.10 13.40
CA GLY A 51 7.55 -25.21 12.32
C GLY A 51 6.97 -25.80 11.02
N GLY A 52 7.78 -25.89 9.97
CA GLY A 52 7.35 -26.29 8.63
C GLY A 52 7.07 -25.09 7.72
N THR A 53 5.97 -25.15 6.97
CA THR A 53 5.58 -24.08 6.05
C THR A 53 4.68 -23.08 6.77
N ILE A 54 5.06 -21.80 6.75
CA ILE A 54 4.22 -20.72 7.22
C ILE A 54 3.34 -20.27 6.06
N TYR A 55 2.03 -20.36 6.29
CA TYR A 55 1.00 -19.90 5.37
C TYR A 55 0.37 -18.61 5.88
N PHE A 56 -0.20 -17.82 4.95
CA PHE A 56 -1.05 -16.68 5.25
C PHE A 56 -2.44 -16.91 4.66
N GLY A 57 -3.49 -16.72 5.45
CA GLY A 57 -4.85 -16.99 5.01
C GLY A 57 -5.84 -17.18 6.16
N ASN A 58 -6.82 -18.06 5.92
CA ASN A 58 -7.96 -18.34 6.79
C ASN A 58 -8.81 -17.10 7.10
N GLY A 59 -9.14 -16.35 6.04
CA GLY A 59 -10.09 -15.25 6.12
C GLY A 59 -10.08 -14.43 4.85
N VAL A 60 -10.41 -13.13 4.94
CA VAL A 60 -10.63 -12.28 3.77
C VAL A 60 -9.50 -11.28 3.56
N ILE A 61 -9.13 -11.07 2.31
CA ILE A 61 -8.20 -10.03 1.88
C ILE A 61 -8.89 -9.24 0.77
N VAL A 62 -9.06 -7.93 0.96
CA VAL A 62 -9.75 -7.03 0.02
C VAL A 62 -8.89 -5.81 -0.25
N ASN A 63 -8.69 -5.48 -1.52
CA ASN A 63 -8.23 -4.15 -1.92
C ASN A 63 -9.45 -3.22 -1.96
N THR A 64 -9.59 -2.37 -0.94
CA THR A 64 -10.71 -1.42 -0.84
C THR A 64 -10.42 -0.10 -1.55
N GLY A 65 -9.23 0.05 -2.14
CA GLY A 65 -8.81 1.19 -2.94
C GLY A 65 -9.50 1.25 -4.30
N GLN A 66 -9.36 2.39 -4.98
CA GLN A 66 -9.97 2.63 -6.29
C GLN A 66 -9.17 2.05 -7.46
N TYR A 67 -7.93 1.64 -7.22
CA TYR A 67 -6.99 1.18 -8.25
C TYR A 67 -6.45 -0.21 -7.93
N TYR A 68 -5.82 -0.82 -8.91
CA TYR A 68 -4.98 -1.99 -8.68
C TYR A 68 -3.91 -1.66 -7.65
N ASP A 69 -3.72 -2.56 -6.69
CA ASP A 69 -2.74 -2.38 -5.64
C ASP A 69 -2.12 -3.71 -5.23
N THR A 70 -1.06 -3.63 -4.43
CA THR A 70 -0.27 -4.74 -3.98
C THR A 70 -0.01 -4.68 -2.47
N LEU A 71 -0.45 -5.73 -1.77
CA LEU A 71 -0.22 -5.98 -0.36
C LEU A 71 1.02 -6.84 -0.17
N THR A 72 1.95 -6.38 0.66
CA THR A 72 3.13 -7.15 1.06
C THR A 72 2.94 -7.70 2.45
N VAL A 73 3.11 -9.02 2.58
CA VAL A 73 3.14 -9.75 3.85
C VAL A 73 4.59 -10.09 4.15
N ASN A 74 5.16 -9.57 5.23
CA ASN A 74 6.48 -9.96 5.71
C ASN A 74 6.31 -10.77 6.99
N VAL A 75 7.03 -11.88 7.11
CA VAL A 75 7.03 -12.71 8.31
C VAL A 75 8.39 -12.61 8.99
N TYR A 76 8.35 -12.47 10.31
CA TYR A 76 9.51 -12.37 11.16
C TYR A 76 9.43 -13.42 12.27
N LYS A 77 10.56 -14.04 12.57
CA LYS A 77 10.76 -14.83 13.78
C LYS A 77 11.25 -13.90 14.88
N LYS A 78 10.62 -13.95 16.05
CA LYS A 78 11.10 -13.29 17.25
C LYS A 78 12.01 -14.25 18.01
N GLU A 79 13.30 -13.95 18.06
CA GLU A 79 14.27 -14.72 18.81
C GLU A 79 14.74 -13.93 20.02
N CYS A 80 14.53 -14.47 21.21
CA CYS A 80 14.93 -13.83 22.46
C CYS A 80 16.09 -14.61 23.09
N THR A 81 17.19 -13.93 23.37
CA THR A 81 18.33 -14.51 24.12
C THR A 81 18.11 -14.40 25.63
N THR A 82 17.34 -13.38 26.05
CA THR A 82 16.87 -13.18 27.43
C THR A 82 15.42 -12.68 27.39
N THR A 83 14.75 -12.59 28.54
CA THR A 83 13.38 -12.04 28.64
C THR A 83 13.24 -10.60 28.15
N SER A 84 14.36 -9.85 28.06
CA SER A 84 14.37 -8.43 27.71
C SER A 84 15.11 -8.12 26.41
N SER A 85 15.79 -9.10 25.81
CA SER A 85 16.56 -8.93 24.57
C SER A 85 16.04 -9.87 23.50
N CYS A 86 15.32 -9.30 22.54
CA CYS A 86 14.74 -10.02 21.43
C CYS A 86 15.11 -9.34 20.11
N THR A 87 15.40 -10.16 19.10
CA THR A 87 15.68 -9.75 17.74
C THR A 87 14.57 -10.27 16.83
N ASN A 88 14.11 -9.42 15.93
CA ASN A 88 13.16 -9.80 14.89
C ASN A 88 13.94 -10.17 13.64
N ILE A 89 13.96 -11.46 13.30
CA ILE A 89 14.67 -11.99 12.14
C ILE A 89 13.65 -12.15 11.02
N TRP A 90 13.87 -11.46 9.89
CA TRP A 90 13.04 -11.65 8.71
C TRP A 90 13.21 -13.07 8.16
N VAL A 91 12.11 -13.79 7.95
CA VAL A 91 12.15 -15.18 7.45
C VAL A 91 11.57 -15.34 6.07
N GLY A 92 10.71 -14.43 5.62
CA GLY A 92 10.16 -14.48 4.28
C GLY A 92 9.12 -13.42 4.01
N SER A 93 8.72 -13.31 2.75
CA SER A 93 7.68 -12.38 2.33
C SER A 93 6.87 -12.93 1.18
N LYS A 94 5.65 -12.40 1.04
CA LYS A 94 4.80 -12.65 -0.11
C LYS A 94 4.03 -11.41 -0.48
N THR A 95 3.78 -11.29 -1.78
CA THR A 95 3.07 -10.18 -2.37
C THR A 95 1.75 -10.67 -2.93
N ILE A 96 0.67 -9.95 -2.62
CA ILE A 96 -0.69 -10.24 -3.05
C ILE A 96 -1.19 -9.03 -3.83
N SER A 97 -1.54 -9.23 -5.09
CA SER A 97 -2.00 -8.16 -5.95
C SER A 97 -3.47 -8.36 -6.31
N LEU A 98 -4.26 -7.32 -6.11
CA LEU A 98 -5.70 -7.32 -6.35
C LEU A 98 -6.09 -6.07 -7.12
N SER A 99 -6.97 -6.21 -8.10
CA SER A 99 -7.66 -5.08 -8.70
C SER A 99 -8.53 -4.35 -7.67
N SER A 100 -8.97 -3.14 -8.03
CA SER A 100 -9.90 -2.33 -7.23
C SER A 100 -11.14 -3.13 -6.83
N GLN A 101 -11.49 -3.09 -5.53
CA GLN A 101 -12.62 -3.81 -4.93
C GLN A 101 -12.59 -5.35 -5.08
N GLN A 102 -11.48 -5.91 -5.56
CA GLN A 102 -11.32 -7.35 -5.66
C GLN A 102 -10.98 -7.93 -4.28
N TYR A 103 -11.46 -9.15 -4.03
CA TYR A 103 -11.21 -9.90 -2.81
C TYR A 103 -10.72 -11.32 -3.10
N THR A 104 -10.06 -11.92 -2.10
CA THR A 104 -9.73 -13.34 -2.07
C THR A 104 -9.96 -13.91 -0.68
N TYR A 105 -10.24 -15.21 -0.59
CA TYR A 105 -10.45 -15.95 0.65
C TYR A 105 -9.50 -17.15 0.76
N PRO A 106 -8.20 -16.94 1.03
CA PRO A 106 -7.26 -18.05 1.10
C PRO A 106 -7.63 -18.98 2.27
N GLY A 107 -7.67 -20.29 2.03
CA GLY A 107 -8.06 -21.28 3.04
C GLY A 107 -9.57 -21.47 3.22
N ALA A 108 -10.43 -20.66 2.60
CA ALA A 108 -11.88 -20.87 2.65
C ALA A 108 -12.33 -21.90 1.58
N SER A 109 -13.23 -22.81 1.94
CA SER A 109 -13.90 -23.74 1.02
C SER A 109 -12.96 -24.51 0.05
N GLY A 110 -11.77 -24.89 0.53
CA GLY A 110 -10.79 -25.63 -0.26
C GLY A 110 -9.86 -24.76 -1.12
N ALA A 111 -9.99 -23.42 -1.07
CA ALA A 111 -9.02 -22.52 -1.68
C ALA A 111 -7.64 -22.70 -1.02
N PRO A 112 -6.54 -22.76 -1.79
CA PRO A 112 -5.22 -22.91 -1.23
C PRO A 112 -4.86 -21.71 -0.36
N LEU A 113 -4.15 -21.99 0.73
CA LEU A 113 -3.50 -20.98 1.53
C LEU A 113 -2.33 -20.36 0.76
N ILE A 114 -1.91 -19.16 1.16
CA ILE A 114 -0.79 -18.48 0.52
C ILE A 114 0.50 -18.91 1.23
N PRO A 115 1.37 -19.73 0.63
CA PRO A 115 2.64 -20.08 1.25
C PRO A 115 3.58 -18.86 1.26
N ILE A 116 4.17 -18.58 2.42
CA ILE A 116 5.12 -17.49 2.61
C ILE A 116 6.56 -18.02 2.61
N VAL A 117 6.84 -18.98 3.50
CA VAL A 117 8.18 -19.55 3.70
C VAL A 117 8.06 -21.01 4.12
N THR A 118 8.96 -21.85 3.65
CA THR A 118 9.02 -23.30 3.94
C THR A 118 10.22 -23.62 4.84
N GLY A 119 10.19 -24.77 5.52
CA GLY A 119 11.34 -25.25 6.30
C GLY A 119 11.66 -24.42 7.54
N THR A 120 10.68 -23.70 8.10
CA THR A 120 10.87 -22.93 9.32
C THR A 120 10.92 -23.84 10.56
N ALA A 121 11.70 -23.45 11.57
CA ALA A 121 11.70 -24.15 12.85
C ALA A 121 10.48 -23.75 13.71
N ALA A 122 10.17 -24.53 14.75
CA ALA A 122 9.21 -24.10 15.76
C ALA A 122 9.66 -22.78 16.43
N GLY A 123 8.72 -21.92 16.80
CA GLY A 123 9.05 -20.67 17.49
C GLY A 123 7.96 -19.61 17.49
N GLN A 124 8.36 -18.40 17.89
CA GLN A 124 7.50 -17.23 17.93
C GLN A 124 7.62 -16.44 16.62
N TYR A 125 6.50 -16.22 15.96
CA TYR A 125 6.42 -15.52 14.68
C TYR A 125 5.41 -14.39 14.74
N PHE A 126 5.64 -13.35 13.98
CA PHE A 126 4.64 -12.33 13.69
C PHE A 126 4.79 -11.89 12.25
N TYR A 127 3.78 -11.20 11.73
CA TYR A 127 3.81 -10.67 10.38
C TYR A 127 3.53 -9.17 10.38
N THR A 128 4.05 -8.51 9.36
CA THR A 128 3.66 -7.15 9.01
C THR A 128 3.01 -7.14 7.65
N LEU A 129 2.04 -6.25 7.50
CA LEU A 129 1.38 -5.95 6.24
C LEU A 129 1.74 -4.52 5.84
N SER A 130 2.00 -4.32 4.55
CA SER A 130 2.17 -2.98 4.00
C SER A 130 1.66 -2.89 2.57
N ALA A 131 1.03 -1.76 2.25
CA ALA A 131 0.62 -1.41 0.89
C ALA A 131 0.53 0.11 0.72
N PRO A 132 0.70 0.64 -0.49
CA PRO A 132 0.56 2.08 -0.74
C PRO A 132 -0.90 2.56 -0.74
N GLY A 133 -1.86 1.67 -1.03
CA GLY A 133 -3.29 1.97 -1.02
C GLY A 133 -4.03 1.45 0.20
N SER A 134 -5.35 1.34 0.07
CA SER A 134 -6.28 0.98 1.16
C SER A 134 -6.69 -0.48 1.08
N TRP A 135 -6.56 -1.18 2.21
CA TRP A 135 -6.82 -2.61 2.32
C TRP A 135 -7.67 -2.95 3.54
N HIS A 136 -8.47 -4.00 3.40
CA HIS A 136 -9.12 -4.66 4.51
C HIS A 136 -8.64 -6.12 4.57
N VAL A 137 -8.00 -6.49 5.68
CA VAL A 137 -7.37 -7.80 5.83
C VAL A 137 -7.80 -8.42 7.16
N MET A 138 -8.45 -9.57 7.09
CA MET A 138 -8.81 -10.41 8.23
C MET A 138 -8.27 -11.81 7.99
N ALA A 139 -6.95 -11.93 7.82
CA ALA A 139 -6.23 -13.18 7.60
C ALA A 139 -5.01 -13.21 8.54
N SER A 140 -4.50 -14.39 8.85
CA SER A 140 -3.36 -14.55 9.77
C SER A 140 -2.35 -15.57 9.28
N ILE A 141 -1.17 -15.57 9.90
CA ILE A 141 -0.19 -16.63 9.71
C ILE A 141 -0.54 -17.87 10.53
N HIS A 142 -0.17 -19.03 10.03
CA HIS A 142 -0.28 -20.32 10.72
C HIS A 142 0.62 -21.37 10.05
N ASN A 143 0.73 -22.55 10.68
CA ASN A 143 1.46 -23.70 10.17
C ASN A 143 0.64 -24.99 10.33
#